data_AF-A0A4U8TDU4-F1
#
_entry.id   AF-A0A4U8TDU4-F1
#
_cell.length_a   1.000
_cell.length_b   1.000
_cell.length_c   1.000
_cell.angle_alpha   90.00
_cell.angle_beta   90.00
_cell.angle_gamma   90.00
#
_symmetry.space_group_name_H-M   'P 1'
#
loop_
_entity.id
_entity.type
_entity.pdbx_description
1 polymer ?
#
loop_
_entity_poly.entity_id
_entity_poly.type
_entity_poly.pdbx_seq_one_letter_code
_entity_poly.pdbx_strand_id
1 'polypeptide(L)'
;MRVDIFCESGSQYGLGHFYRCLKLLAICATLPCVRAITLHNRGDFAPTSLEAFLPDSLFATESKHIESKHYEWLSTLPEMLDIAIVDSYEAQEWFYHRLTHHAKALICLDDTLRDVYPPKSYILNPTPHAMEHFASKIYKARGYHLWCGEAYMIMPILPILNNKMSDTSGVNEASENCLDSIKHIFVSFGGVDSTNLSQALLTQLDSMTLDSVIHFHIVLGAGYAFNLHIPTSLNAHTNIQVSIYKALAPYDFLNLAASCDYAISAGGGSMLELIALKIPSIIIESALNQHFQITQWAQKEAIYAADSISSALKTLRAWLAPNGQDTQIPTKKATQNIAQKAALERIEHTLLYISLGTKLPLALKHLICAKDTGALQAINFCDLNTNQSALVLSMRNHPQVARYMYMQAISQNAHNEFLAQLKSEKTKIYWLFQKDSEYIGVGSLSRINLAHKHAFIGIYANPLSQLSHKGAQILSFMESYAFGQLGLHTLHIEVLYDNERAIRFYTRMGYVEQGRLHHFIARKEGGKLVYSDVILMYKEHE
;
A
#
# COMPACT_ATOMS: atom_id res chain seq x y z
N MET A 1 -2.19 1.34 -18.06
CA MET A 1 -2.91 0.67 -16.98
C MET A 1 -4.21 1.40 -16.68
N ARG A 2 -5.25 0.63 -16.37
CA ARG A 2 -6.56 1.09 -15.92
C ARG A 2 -6.71 0.86 -14.41
N VAL A 3 -7.13 1.89 -13.69
CA VAL A 3 -7.42 1.82 -12.26
C VAL A 3 -8.89 2.13 -12.01
N ASP A 4 -9.60 1.23 -11.35
CA ASP A 4 -10.99 1.46 -10.95
C ASP A 4 -11.07 1.56 -9.43
N ILE A 5 -11.71 2.61 -8.94
CA ILE A 5 -11.84 2.92 -7.52
C ILE A 5 -13.32 2.89 -7.16
N PHE A 6 -13.71 2.14 -6.14
CA PHE A 6 -15.08 1.93 -5.72
C PHE A 6 -15.29 2.49 -4.31
N CYS A 7 -16.29 3.36 -4.14
CA CYS A 7 -16.62 3.93 -2.84
C CYS A 7 -18.10 4.30 -2.70
N GLU A 8 -18.46 4.73 -1.50
CA GLU A 8 -19.82 5.18 -1.18
C GLU A 8 -19.79 6.60 -0.62
N SER A 9 -20.73 7.43 -1.01
CA SER A 9 -20.88 8.75 -0.40
C SER A 9 -22.30 9.26 -0.45
N GLY A 10 -22.65 10.02 0.58
CA GLY A 10 -24.00 10.53 0.71
C GLY A 10 -24.43 10.83 2.12
N SER A 11 -25.71 11.16 2.27
CA SER A 11 -26.36 11.40 3.56
C SER A 11 -26.20 10.22 4.52
N GLN A 12 -26.36 8.99 4.01
CA GLN A 12 -26.22 7.75 4.78
C GLN A 12 -24.77 7.40 5.12
N TYR A 13 -23.82 7.66 4.21
CA TYR A 13 -22.45 7.15 4.29
C TYR A 13 -21.44 8.21 4.79
N GLY A 14 -21.82 9.48 4.74
CA GLY A 14 -20.91 10.61 4.81
C GLY A 14 -20.13 10.81 3.52
N LEU A 15 -19.12 11.69 3.57
CA LEU A 15 -18.27 12.03 2.42
C LEU A 15 -16.83 11.52 2.56
N GLY A 16 -16.53 10.79 3.65
CA GLY A 16 -15.18 10.37 3.99
C GLY A 16 -14.55 9.46 2.92
N HIS A 17 -15.27 8.42 2.49
CA HIS A 17 -14.75 7.48 1.48
C HIS A 17 -14.48 8.19 0.15
N PHE A 18 -15.40 9.03 -0.31
CA PHE A 18 -15.23 9.81 -1.53
C PHE A 18 -13.96 10.67 -1.51
N TYR A 19 -13.75 11.46 -0.44
CA TYR A 19 -12.54 12.28 -0.34
C TYR A 19 -11.25 11.46 -0.20
N ARG A 20 -11.27 10.31 0.48
CA ARG A 20 -10.11 9.39 0.52
C ARG A 20 -9.81 8.81 -0.87
N CYS A 21 -10.83 8.40 -1.60
CA CYS A 21 -10.70 7.87 -2.95
C CYS A 21 -10.22 8.93 -3.95
N LEU A 22 -10.63 10.20 -3.80
CA LEU A 22 -10.08 11.30 -4.59
C LEU A 22 -8.56 11.48 -4.37
N LYS A 23 -8.08 11.36 -3.12
CA LYS A 23 -6.65 11.44 -2.82
C LYS A 23 -5.87 10.27 -3.43
N LEU A 24 -6.42 9.05 -3.36
CA LEU A 24 -5.83 7.88 -4.02
C LEU A 24 -5.82 8.02 -5.54
N LEU A 25 -6.91 8.51 -6.11
CA LEU A 25 -7.00 8.85 -7.54
C LEU A 25 -5.89 9.84 -7.92
N ALA A 26 -5.72 10.92 -7.17
CA ALA A 26 -4.67 11.91 -7.42
C ALA A 26 -3.27 11.27 -7.41
N ILE A 27 -2.96 10.42 -6.42
CA ILE A 27 -1.69 9.68 -6.36
C ILE A 27 -1.50 8.81 -7.60
N CYS A 28 -2.50 7.99 -7.95
CA CYS A 28 -2.46 7.14 -9.14
C CYS A 28 -2.31 7.94 -10.44
N ALA A 29 -2.99 9.09 -10.54
CA ALA A 29 -2.96 9.97 -11.70
C ALA A 29 -1.57 10.59 -11.94
N THR A 30 -0.71 10.68 -10.94
CA THR A 30 0.70 11.11 -11.14
C THR A 30 1.56 10.07 -11.86
N LEU A 31 1.14 8.80 -11.92
CA LEU A 31 1.95 7.72 -12.47
C LEU A 31 1.91 7.70 -14.01
N PRO A 32 3.06 7.64 -14.72
CA PRO A 32 3.09 7.72 -16.19
C PRO A 32 2.43 6.55 -16.93
N CYS A 33 2.38 5.37 -16.31
CA CYS A 33 1.82 4.16 -16.92
C CYS A 33 0.29 4.06 -16.79
N VAL A 34 -0.33 4.90 -15.95
CA VAL A 34 -1.78 4.98 -15.79
C VAL A 34 -2.36 5.79 -16.96
N ARG A 35 -3.33 5.18 -17.66
CA ARG A 35 -3.98 5.73 -18.85
C ARG A 35 -5.46 6.04 -18.63
N ALA A 36 -6.10 5.31 -17.71
CA ALA A 36 -7.49 5.50 -17.36
C ALA A 36 -7.68 5.33 -15.86
N ILE A 37 -8.47 6.21 -15.25
CA ILE A 37 -8.97 6.05 -13.88
C ILE A 37 -10.47 6.31 -13.86
N THR A 38 -11.24 5.36 -13.31
CA THR A 38 -12.68 5.52 -13.12
C THR A 38 -12.99 5.47 -11.63
N LEU A 39 -13.57 6.54 -11.09
CA LEU A 39 -14.14 6.58 -9.75
C LEU A 39 -15.61 6.17 -9.80
N HIS A 40 -15.92 4.99 -9.29
CA HIS A 40 -17.26 4.49 -9.09
C HIS A 40 -17.74 4.95 -7.71
N ASN A 41 -18.73 5.86 -7.70
CA ASN A 41 -19.33 6.40 -6.48
C ASN A 41 -20.80 5.97 -6.33
N ARG A 42 -21.14 5.31 -5.22
CA ARG A 42 -22.49 4.84 -4.89
C ARG A 42 -23.10 5.74 -3.82
N GLY A 43 -24.37 6.08 -3.96
CA GLY A 43 -25.11 6.92 -3.02
C GLY A 43 -25.65 8.20 -3.65
N ASP A 44 -26.15 9.11 -2.82
CA ASP A 44 -26.88 10.32 -3.24
C ASP A 44 -25.98 11.55 -3.44
N PHE A 45 -24.68 11.45 -3.14
CA PHE A 45 -23.72 12.50 -3.44
C PHE A 45 -23.18 12.36 -4.86
N ALA A 46 -23.49 13.35 -5.73
CA ALA A 46 -22.95 13.44 -7.07
C ALA A 46 -22.11 14.73 -7.20
N PRO A 47 -20.78 14.64 -7.36
CA PRO A 47 -19.97 15.82 -7.64
C PRO A 47 -20.33 16.37 -9.03
N THR A 48 -20.37 17.70 -9.17
CA THR A 48 -20.60 18.37 -10.47
C THR A 48 -19.49 18.07 -11.48
N SER A 49 -18.24 18.01 -11.01
CA SER A 49 -17.08 17.60 -11.80
C SER A 49 -15.91 17.23 -10.86
N LEU A 50 -14.96 16.42 -11.33
CA LEU A 50 -13.78 16.03 -10.56
C LEU A 50 -12.72 17.15 -10.49
N GLU A 51 -12.69 18.01 -11.50
CA GLU A 51 -11.82 19.18 -11.63
C GLU A 51 -12.00 20.15 -10.45
N ALA A 52 -13.20 20.22 -9.87
CA ALA A 52 -13.45 21.04 -8.69
C ALA A 52 -12.69 20.58 -7.42
N PHE A 53 -12.19 19.35 -7.40
CA PHE A 53 -11.56 18.73 -6.22
C PHE A 53 -10.09 18.35 -6.43
N LEU A 54 -9.60 18.40 -7.66
CA LEU A 54 -8.30 17.88 -8.07
C LEU A 54 -7.46 18.98 -8.74
N PRO A 55 -6.12 18.93 -8.65
CA PRO A 55 -5.27 19.90 -9.32
C PRO A 55 -5.48 19.90 -10.85
N ASP A 56 -5.56 21.09 -11.46
CA ASP A 56 -5.69 21.27 -12.92
C ASP A 56 -4.60 20.52 -13.73
N SER A 57 -3.41 20.38 -13.14
CA SER A 57 -2.28 19.67 -13.75
C SER A 57 -2.56 18.21 -14.05
N LEU A 58 -3.54 17.58 -13.38
CA LEU A 58 -3.95 16.20 -13.66
C LEU A 58 -4.77 16.07 -14.95
N PHE A 59 -5.42 17.14 -15.39
CA PHE A 59 -6.28 17.17 -16.59
C PHE A 59 -5.60 17.78 -17.81
N ALA A 60 -4.43 18.40 -17.64
CA ALA A 60 -3.70 19.09 -18.71
C ALA A 60 -3.12 18.15 -19.80
N THR A 61 -3.05 16.84 -19.56
CA THR A 61 -2.54 15.87 -20.53
C THR A 61 -3.66 15.08 -21.20
N GLU A 62 -3.86 15.25 -22.51
CA GLU A 62 -4.85 14.49 -23.31
C GLU A 62 -4.65 12.96 -23.28
N SER A 63 -3.52 12.49 -22.79
CA SER A 63 -3.15 11.08 -22.75
C SER A 63 -3.75 10.25 -21.60
N LYS A 64 -4.49 10.87 -20.68
CA LYS A 64 -5.10 10.22 -19.50
C LYS A 64 -6.61 10.50 -19.44
N HIS A 65 -7.40 9.44 -19.33
CA HIS A 65 -8.84 9.51 -19.13
C HIS A 65 -9.17 9.42 -17.64
N ILE A 66 -9.78 10.45 -17.05
CA ILE A 66 -10.22 10.45 -15.66
C ILE A 66 -11.72 10.74 -15.66
N GLU A 67 -12.50 9.89 -15.01
CA GLU A 67 -13.95 10.03 -14.95
C GLU A 67 -14.51 9.59 -13.60
N SER A 68 -15.70 10.09 -13.28
CA SER A 68 -16.51 9.65 -12.14
C SER A 68 -17.84 9.12 -12.66
N LYS A 69 -18.28 7.96 -12.16
CA LYS A 69 -19.53 7.32 -12.53
C LYS A 69 -20.36 7.03 -11.29
N HIS A 70 -21.65 7.28 -11.38
CA HIS A 70 -22.59 6.70 -10.45
C HIS A 70 -22.67 5.19 -10.72
N TYR A 71 -22.58 4.36 -9.69
CA TYR A 71 -22.64 2.90 -9.84
C TYR A 71 -23.51 2.26 -8.78
N GLU A 72 -24.02 1.09 -9.14
CA GLU A 72 -24.59 0.11 -8.22
C GLU A 72 -23.78 -1.18 -8.35
N TRP A 73 -23.72 -1.99 -7.30
CA TRP A 73 -22.86 -3.19 -7.24
C TRP A 73 -23.06 -4.19 -8.40
N LEU A 74 -24.19 -4.09 -9.11
CA LEU A 74 -24.61 -4.98 -10.19
C LEU A 74 -24.65 -4.32 -11.58
N SER A 75 -24.35 -3.03 -11.74
CA SER A 75 -24.78 -2.30 -12.93
C SER A 75 -23.94 -2.53 -14.20
N THR A 76 -22.70 -3.04 -14.13
CA THR A 76 -21.92 -3.46 -15.32
C THR A 76 -20.90 -4.56 -14.99
N LEU A 77 -20.55 -5.39 -15.99
CA LEU A 77 -19.37 -6.26 -15.93
C LEU A 77 -18.12 -5.39 -16.09
N PRO A 78 -17.19 -5.35 -15.11
CA PRO A 78 -15.93 -4.68 -15.34
C PRO A 78 -15.21 -5.39 -16.50
N GLU A 79 -14.83 -4.62 -17.52
CA GLU A 79 -13.78 -5.05 -18.45
C GLU A 79 -12.53 -5.40 -17.63
N MET A 80 -11.63 -6.26 -18.14
CA MET A 80 -10.39 -6.61 -17.44
C MET A 80 -9.67 -5.36 -16.91
N LEU A 81 -9.58 -5.27 -15.58
CA LEU A 81 -8.99 -4.17 -14.83
C LEU A 81 -7.51 -4.51 -14.55
N ASP A 82 -6.62 -3.52 -14.56
CA ASP A 82 -5.29 -3.77 -14.01
C ASP A 82 -5.36 -3.73 -12.48
N ILE A 83 -5.98 -2.69 -11.91
CA ILE A 83 -6.03 -2.49 -10.45
C ILE A 83 -7.45 -2.10 -10.03
N ALA A 84 -7.95 -2.74 -8.97
CA ALA A 84 -9.18 -2.35 -8.29
C ALA A 84 -8.85 -1.83 -6.88
N ILE A 85 -9.44 -0.70 -6.48
CA ILE A 85 -9.35 -0.14 -5.12
C ILE A 85 -10.76 -0.02 -4.55
N VAL A 86 -11.00 -0.51 -3.35
CA VAL A 86 -12.34 -0.48 -2.72
C VAL A 86 -12.26 0.14 -1.33
N ASP A 87 -13.04 1.19 -1.10
CA ASP A 87 -13.29 1.82 0.21
C ASP A 87 -14.80 1.79 0.47
N SER A 88 -15.28 0.77 1.18
CA SER A 88 -16.71 0.55 1.39
C SER A 88 -16.99 -0.28 2.64
N TYR A 89 -18.03 0.13 3.37
CA TYR A 89 -18.58 -0.63 4.50
C TYR A 89 -19.64 -1.65 4.08
N GLU A 90 -20.29 -1.44 2.94
CA GLU A 90 -21.37 -2.30 2.47
C GLU A 90 -20.90 -3.36 1.48
N ALA A 91 -19.73 -3.18 0.87
CA ALA A 91 -19.14 -4.16 -0.04
C ALA A 91 -19.07 -5.53 0.65
N GLN A 92 -19.78 -6.48 0.06
CA GLN A 92 -19.88 -7.86 0.53
C GLN A 92 -18.73 -8.70 -0.05
N GLU A 93 -18.44 -9.83 0.61
CA GLU A 93 -17.38 -10.77 0.20
C GLU A 93 -17.44 -11.15 -1.29
N TRP A 94 -18.65 -11.41 -1.82
CA TRP A 94 -18.82 -11.78 -3.23
C TRP A 94 -18.31 -10.69 -4.20
N PHE A 95 -18.41 -9.41 -3.83
CA PHE A 95 -17.99 -8.31 -4.68
C PHE A 95 -16.46 -8.25 -4.76
N TYR A 96 -15.78 -8.42 -3.64
CA TYR A 96 -14.32 -8.52 -3.62
C TYR A 96 -13.84 -9.74 -4.41
N HIS A 97 -14.47 -10.91 -4.23
CA HIS A 97 -14.15 -12.11 -5.00
C HIS A 97 -14.34 -11.88 -6.50
N ARG A 98 -15.42 -11.22 -6.90
CA ARG A 98 -15.63 -10.84 -8.31
C ARG A 98 -14.47 -9.98 -8.82
N LEU A 99 -14.07 -8.94 -8.10
CA LEU A 99 -12.96 -8.08 -8.51
C LEU A 99 -11.64 -8.85 -8.62
N THR A 100 -11.34 -9.83 -7.76
CA THR A 100 -10.11 -10.64 -7.88
C THR A 100 -10.02 -11.49 -9.16
N HIS A 101 -11.15 -11.80 -9.80
CA HIS A 101 -11.15 -12.51 -11.10
C HIS A 101 -10.94 -11.56 -12.29
N HIS A 102 -11.14 -10.26 -12.09
CA HIS A 102 -11.11 -9.26 -13.16
C HIS A 102 -9.95 -8.25 -13.02
N ALA A 103 -9.31 -8.16 -11.85
CA ALA A 103 -8.21 -7.26 -11.57
C ALA A 103 -6.90 -8.03 -11.30
N LYS A 104 -5.76 -7.50 -11.78
CA LYS A 104 -4.43 -8.06 -11.44
C LYS A 104 -4.09 -7.89 -9.97
N ALA A 105 -4.59 -6.82 -9.35
CA ALA A 105 -4.50 -6.61 -7.92
C ALA A 105 -5.75 -5.91 -7.36
N LEU A 106 -6.09 -6.27 -6.13
CA LEU A 106 -7.19 -5.70 -5.35
C LEU A 106 -6.63 -5.03 -4.09
N ILE A 107 -6.86 -3.73 -3.95
CA ILE A 107 -6.55 -2.95 -2.75
C ILE A 107 -7.85 -2.69 -1.99
N CYS A 108 -7.90 -3.11 -0.74
CA CYS A 108 -9.04 -2.93 0.15
C CYS A 108 -8.66 -1.93 1.24
N LEU A 109 -9.37 -0.81 1.31
CA LEU A 109 -9.30 0.06 2.48
C LEU A 109 -10.08 -0.59 3.62
N ASP A 110 -9.47 -0.59 4.80
CA ASP A 110 -10.11 -1.13 5.99
C ASP A 110 -9.75 -0.32 7.23
N ASP A 111 -10.74 0.35 7.80
CA ASP A 111 -10.72 1.02 9.10
C ASP A 111 -11.72 0.37 10.09
N THR A 112 -12.33 -0.76 9.70
CA THR A 112 -13.33 -1.50 10.48
C THR A 112 -12.89 -2.91 10.88
N LEU A 113 -11.72 -3.35 10.40
CA LEU A 113 -11.06 -4.62 10.72
C LEU A 113 -11.93 -5.84 10.34
N ARG A 114 -12.51 -5.83 9.13
CA ARG A 114 -13.43 -6.89 8.66
C ARG A 114 -12.67 -8.08 8.08
N ASP A 115 -13.29 -9.26 8.11
CA ASP A 115 -12.73 -10.49 7.52
C ASP A 115 -13.46 -10.93 6.24
N VAL A 116 -13.59 -10.02 5.28
CA VAL A 116 -14.35 -10.25 4.02
C VAL A 116 -13.47 -10.23 2.76
N TYR A 117 -12.16 -10.03 2.92
CA TYR A 117 -11.25 -9.80 1.79
C TYR A 117 -10.67 -11.12 1.24
N PRO A 118 -10.63 -11.32 -0.09
CA PRO A 118 -10.08 -12.53 -0.67
C PRO A 118 -8.57 -12.69 -0.38
N PRO A 119 -8.03 -13.92 -0.39
CA PRO A 119 -6.60 -14.17 -0.25
C PRO A 119 -5.75 -13.35 -1.22
N LYS A 120 -4.52 -12.98 -0.80
CA LYS A 120 -3.57 -12.15 -1.57
C LYS A 120 -4.03 -10.72 -1.90
N SER A 121 -5.13 -10.25 -1.32
CA SER A 121 -5.52 -8.83 -1.42
C SER A 121 -4.53 -7.93 -0.68
N TYR A 122 -4.42 -6.68 -1.13
CA TYR A 122 -3.67 -5.63 -0.44
C TYR A 122 -4.59 -4.94 0.56
N ILE A 123 -4.22 -4.91 1.83
CA ILE A 123 -5.04 -4.27 2.89
C ILE A 123 -4.39 -2.94 3.25
N LEU A 124 -5.08 -1.85 2.95
CA LEU A 124 -4.65 -0.49 3.25
C LEU A 124 -5.36 0.00 4.52
N ASN A 125 -4.63 0.08 5.63
CA ASN A 125 -5.11 0.64 6.89
C ASN A 125 -4.09 1.65 7.44
N PRO A 126 -4.34 2.96 7.32
CA PRO A 126 -3.37 3.99 7.70
C PRO A 126 -3.19 4.15 9.21
N THR A 127 -3.95 3.40 10.03
CA THR A 127 -3.92 3.49 11.48
C THR A 127 -2.61 2.93 12.04
N PRO A 128 -1.91 3.64 12.94
CA PRO A 128 -0.74 3.12 13.64
C PRO A 128 -1.04 1.75 14.27
N HIS A 129 -0.05 0.85 14.27
CA HIS A 129 -0.17 -0.51 14.84
C HIS A 129 -1.26 -1.42 14.23
N ALA A 130 -1.97 -1.01 13.17
CA ALA A 130 -2.99 -1.86 12.52
C ALA A 130 -2.45 -3.22 12.06
N MET A 131 -1.16 -3.32 11.73
CA MET A 131 -0.52 -4.58 11.34
C MET A 131 -0.64 -5.68 12.41
N GLU A 132 -0.65 -5.31 13.69
CA GLU A 132 -0.73 -6.27 14.80
C GLU A 132 -2.07 -7.01 14.81
N HIS A 133 -3.15 -6.33 14.41
CA HIS A 133 -4.47 -6.95 14.25
C HIS A 133 -4.45 -8.02 13.14
N PHE A 134 -3.79 -7.72 12.02
CA PHE A 134 -3.65 -8.64 10.89
C PHE A 134 -2.56 -9.71 11.09
N ALA A 135 -1.89 -9.76 12.24
CA ALA A 135 -0.83 -10.74 12.53
C ALA A 135 -1.37 -12.12 13.00
N SER A 136 -2.69 -12.26 13.17
CA SER A 136 -3.33 -13.51 13.61
C SER A 136 -3.09 -14.67 12.63
N LYS A 137 -3.18 -15.92 13.12
CA LYS A 137 -3.01 -17.12 12.26
C LYS A 137 -4.00 -17.16 11.10
N ILE A 138 -5.21 -16.62 11.28
CA ILE A 138 -6.27 -16.58 10.27
C ILE A 138 -5.83 -15.69 9.09
N TYR A 139 -5.34 -14.48 9.37
CA TYR A 139 -4.91 -13.54 8.34
C TYR A 139 -3.60 -13.98 7.66
N LYS A 140 -2.69 -14.60 8.40
CA LYS A 140 -1.48 -15.21 7.81
C LYS A 140 -1.81 -16.29 6.78
N ALA A 141 -2.83 -17.12 7.02
CA ALA A 141 -3.27 -18.14 6.07
C ALA A 141 -3.86 -17.54 4.77
N ARG A 142 -4.45 -16.33 4.83
CA ARG A 142 -4.95 -15.62 3.64
C ARG A 142 -3.84 -14.97 2.81
N GLY A 143 -2.64 -14.81 3.34
CA GLY A 143 -1.49 -14.27 2.62
C GLY A 143 -1.69 -12.83 2.15
N TYR A 144 -2.34 -11.98 2.95
CA TYR A 144 -2.56 -10.57 2.61
C TYR A 144 -1.25 -9.78 2.47
N HIS A 145 -1.27 -8.79 1.57
CA HIS A 145 -0.22 -7.78 1.47
C HIS A 145 -0.60 -6.57 2.33
N LEU A 146 0.00 -6.45 3.52
CA LEU A 146 -0.40 -5.45 4.51
C LEU A 146 0.29 -4.10 4.26
N TRP A 147 -0.52 -3.07 4.01
CA TRP A 147 -0.13 -1.66 3.90
C TRP A 147 -0.69 -0.90 5.11
N CYS A 148 -0.04 -1.10 6.25
CA CYS A 148 -0.54 -0.64 7.54
C CYS A 148 0.34 0.43 8.20
N GLY A 149 -0.27 1.35 8.94
CA GLY A 149 0.41 2.36 9.74
C GLY A 149 0.59 3.71 9.05
N GLU A 150 1.19 4.65 9.79
CA GLU A 150 1.36 6.06 9.42
C GLU A 150 2.13 6.26 8.11
N ALA A 151 3.05 5.35 7.79
CA ALA A 151 3.80 5.38 6.53
C ALA A 151 2.89 5.11 5.31
N TYR A 152 1.71 4.53 5.51
CA TYR A 152 0.70 4.27 4.47
C TYR A 152 -0.49 5.24 4.56
N MET A 153 -0.39 6.29 5.37
CA MET A 153 -1.39 7.35 5.43
C MET A 153 -1.64 7.97 4.06
N ILE A 154 -2.92 8.15 3.73
CA ILE A 154 -3.36 8.81 2.51
C ILE A 154 -3.24 10.32 2.73
N MET A 155 -2.14 10.90 2.26
CA MET A 155 -1.86 12.32 2.44
C MET A 155 -2.93 13.20 1.76
N PRO A 156 -3.33 14.33 2.38
CA PRO A 156 -4.16 15.32 1.71
C PRO A 156 -3.42 15.94 0.52
N ILE A 157 -4.18 16.43 -0.45
CA ILE A 157 -3.67 17.25 -1.54
C ILE A 157 -3.47 18.65 -0.98
N LEU A 158 -2.25 18.92 -0.48
CA LEU A 158 -1.96 20.20 0.16
C LEU A 158 -1.95 21.34 -0.88
N PRO A 159 -2.50 22.51 -0.53
CA PRO A 159 -2.30 23.71 -1.33
C PRO A 159 -0.79 24.03 -1.41
N ILE A 160 -0.36 24.65 -2.52
CA ILE A 160 0.99 25.23 -2.60
C ILE A 160 1.03 26.36 -1.58
N LEU A 161 1.59 26.08 -0.40
CA LEU A 161 1.89 27.12 0.57
C LEU A 161 2.95 28.02 -0.06
N ASN A 162 2.57 29.25 -0.43
CA ASN A 162 3.56 30.30 -0.64
C ASN A 162 4.33 30.43 0.67
N ASN A 163 5.59 29.98 0.66
CA ASN A 163 6.50 30.01 1.80
C ASN A 163 6.37 31.33 2.58
N LYS A 164 5.82 31.26 3.79
CA LYS A 164 6.14 32.20 4.87
C LYS A 164 7.35 31.72 5.68
N MET A 165 8.31 31.08 5.00
CA MET A 165 9.62 30.76 5.57
C MET A 165 10.69 30.88 4.50
N SER A 166 11.12 32.13 4.26
CA SER A 166 12.51 32.48 3.95
C SER A 166 12.62 34.01 3.88
N ASP A 167 12.81 34.65 5.04
CA ASP A 167 13.56 35.90 5.17
C ASP A 167 13.87 36.13 6.65
N THR A 168 14.67 35.22 7.21
CA THR A 168 15.44 35.50 8.43
C THR A 168 16.89 35.75 8.03
N SER A 169 17.11 36.86 7.34
CA SER A 169 18.42 37.49 7.21
C SER A 169 18.24 38.98 7.02
N GLY A 170 17.91 39.69 8.11
CA GLY A 170 17.88 41.15 8.08
C GLY A 170 17.13 41.81 9.25
N VAL A 171 17.85 42.04 10.35
CA VAL A 171 17.80 43.30 11.14
C VAL A 171 16.49 43.61 11.90
N ASN A 172 16.48 43.35 13.21
CA ASN A 172 16.37 44.35 14.31
C ASN A 172 15.76 43.76 15.58
N GLU A 173 16.57 43.73 16.65
CA GLU A 173 16.11 43.83 18.02
C GLU A 173 15.36 45.16 18.20
N ALA A 174 14.03 45.16 18.21
CA ALA A 174 13.21 46.17 18.89
C ALA A 174 11.73 45.77 18.96
N SER A 175 11.19 45.87 20.17
CA SER A 175 9.77 45.77 20.59
C SER A 175 9.20 44.39 20.89
N GLU A 176 9.63 43.85 22.04
CA GLU A 176 8.70 43.20 22.97
C GLU A 176 7.59 44.20 23.36
N ASN A 177 6.48 44.16 22.64
CA ASN A 177 5.20 44.63 23.16
C ASN A 177 4.21 43.47 23.01
N CYS A 178 4.05 42.74 24.11
CA CYS A 178 3.06 41.71 24.34
C CYS A 178 1.65 42.32 24.24
N LEU A 179 0.96 42.08 23.14
CA LEU A 179 -0.49 42.23 23.01
C LEU A 179 -1.02 40.84 22.66
N ASP A 180 -1.90 40.29 23.52
CA ASP A 180 -2.50 38.97 23.36
C ASP A 180 -3.09 38.79 21.95
N SER A 181 -2.38 38.06 21.09
CA SER A 181 -2.86 37.72 19.75
C SER A 181 -4.07 36.79 19.89
N ILE A 182 -5.17 37.09 19.19
CA ILE A 182 -6.36 36.25 19.12
C ILE A 182 -5.94 34.81 18.77
N LYS A 183 -6.42 33.84 19.54
CA LYS A 183 -6.18 32.42 19.27
C LYS A 183 -7.25 31.85 18.36
N HIS A 184 -6.85 31.18 17.29
CA HIS A 184 -7.74 30.64 16.27
C HIS A 184 -7.92 29.13 16.46
N ILE A 185 -9.17 28.69 16.62
CA ILE A 185 -9.53 27.29 16.87
C ILE A 185 -10.34 26.77 15.69
N PHE A 186 -9.78 25.77 15.01
CA PHE A 186 -10.49 25.06 13.95
C PHE A 186 -11.48 24.07 14.55
N VAL A 187 -12.70 24.01 14.01
CA VAL A 187 -13.71 23.05 14.47
C VAL A 187 -14.36 22.36 13.29
N SER A 188 -14.34 21.02 13.29
CA SER A 188 -15.13 20.24 12.32
C SER A 188 -15.47 18.84 12.84
N PHE A 189 -16.75 18.48 12.86
CA PHE A 189 -17.23 17.15 13.26
C PHE A 189 -17.55 16.24 12.08
N GLY A 190 -16.93 16.53 10.93
CA GLY A 190 -17.04 15.73 9.70
C GLY A 190 -18.14 16.18 8.74
N GLY A 191 -18.36 15.37 7.71
CA GLY A 191 -19.23 15.73 6.58
C GLY A 191 -20.72 15.86 6.93
N VAL A 192 -21.19 15.10 7.92
CA VAL A 192 -22.62 15.00 8.28
C VAL A 192 -22.89 15.48 9.70
N ASP A 193 -21.97 15.22 10.65
CA ASP A 193 -22.15 15.49 12.08
C ASP A 193 -23.52 14.99 12.60
N SER A 194 -23.75 13.68 12.48
CA SER A 194 -25.04 13.02 12.74
C SER A 194 -25.55 13.20 14.18
N THR A 195 -24.65 13.40 15.13
CA THR A 195 -24.98 13.63 16.56
C THR A 195 -25.07 15.12 16.92
N ASN A 196 -24.95 16.02 15.95
CA ASN A 196 -25.04 17.47 16.11
C ASN A 196 -24.06 18.05 17.16
N LEU A 197 -22.82 17.58 17.14
CA LEU A 197 -21.74 18.04 18.00
C LEU A 197 -21.44 19.53 17.77
N SER A 198 -21.67 20.03 16.56
CA SER A 198 -21.55 21.46 16.23
C SER A 198 -22.48 22.32 17.09
N GLN A 199 -23.75 21.92 17.23
CA GLN A 199 -24.69 22.62 18.12
C GLN A 199 -24.31 22.46 19.59
N ALA A 200 -23.92 21.25 20.01
CA ALA A 200 -23.50 20.99 21.38
C ALA A 200 -22.30 21.86 21.79
N LEU A 201 -21.34 22.07 20.88
CA LEU A 201 -20.23 22.99 21.07
C LEU A 201 -20.71 24.42 21.32
N LEU A 202 -21.56 24.96 20.45
CA LEU A 202 -22.09 26.32 20.59
C LEU A 202 -22.82 26.53 21.93
N THR A 203 -23.65 25.56 22.33
CA THR A 203 -24.37 25.61 23.60
C THR A 203 -23.43 25.64 24.80
N GLN A 204 -22.30 24.92 24.74
CA GLN A 204 -21.33 24.92 25.84
C GLN A 204 -20.41 26.14 25.83
N LEU A 205 -20.04 26.66 24.65
CA LEU A 205 -19.28 27.90 24.51
C LEU A 205 -20.00 29.08 25.16
N ASP A 206 -21.34 29.11 25.09
CA ASP A 206 -22.16 30.14 25.71
C ASP A 206 -21.97 30.25 27.24
N SER A 207 -21.69 29.11 27.88
CA SER A 207 -21.42 29.02 29.32
C SER A 207 -19.94 29.15 29.69
N MET A 208 -19.05 29.28 28.71
CA MET A 208 -17.61 29.24 28.90
C MET A 208 -17.04 30.63 29.19
N THR A 209 -16.17 30.72 30.20
CA THR A 209 -15.41 31.94 30.53
C THR A 209 -13.95 31.76 30.12
N LEU A 210 -13.41 32.69 29.35
CA LEU A 210 -12.04 32.67 28.84
C LEU A 210 -11.33 33.99 29.16
N ASP A 211 -10.04 33.90 29.49
CA ASP A 211 -9.22 35.04 29.90
C ASP A 211 -8.64 35.80 28.68
N SER A 212 -8.51 35.12 27.53
CA SER A 212 -8.01 35.67 26.26
C SER A 212 -9.09 35.63 25.18
N VAL A 213 -8.95 36.47 24.14
CA VAL A 213 -9.86 36.47 22.98
C VAL A 213 -9.58 35.28 22.07
N ILE A 214 -10.62 34.52 21.74
CA ILE A 214 -10.54 33.29 20.95
C ILE A 214 -11.55 33.32 19.82
N HIS A 215 -11.11 32.90 18.63
CA HIS A 215 -11.96 32.78 17.46
C HIS A 215 -12.14 31.31 17.07
N PHE A 216 -13.37 30.82 17.15
CA PHE A 216 -13.76 29.49 16.69
C PHE A 216 -14.23 29.54 15.23
N HIS A 217 -13.56 28.78 14.37
CA HIS A 217 -13.92 28.59 12.97
C HIS A 217 -14.63 27.24 12.82
N ILE A 218 -15.97 27.26 12.79
CA ILE A 218 -16.79 26.04 12.74
C ILE A 218 -17.14 25.72 11.29
N VAL A 219 -16.64 24.59 10.80
CA VAL A 219 -16.88 24.11 9.45
C VAL A 219 -17.92 22.99 9.45
N LEU A 220 -19.08 23.28 8.87
CA LEU A 220 -20.16 22.33 8.64
C LEU A 220 -19.96 21.66 7.27
N GLY A 221 -19.97 20.32 7.26
CA GLY A 221 -19.90 19.55 6.03
C GLY A 221 -21.15 19.68 5.16
N ALA A 222 -21.04 19.29 3.88
CA ALA A 222 -22.14 19.40 2.92
C ALA A 222 -23.35 18.50 3.26
N GLY A 223 -23.16 17.46 4.08
CA GLY A 223 -24.22 16.58 4.57
C GLY A 223 -24.84 17.01 5.90
N TYR A 224 -24.46 18.18 6.46
CA TYR A 224 -25.01 18.67 7.72
C TYR A 224 -26.49 19.06 7.57
N ALA A 225 -27.39 18.31 8.21
CA ALA A 225 -28.83 18.43 8.02
C ALA A 225 -29.56 19.27 9.09
N PHE A 226 -28.87 19.69 10.15
CA PHE A 226 -29.48 20.41 11.27
C PHE A 226 -29.53 21.92 11.02
N ASN A 227 -30.50 22.59 11.66
CA ASN A 227 -30.51 24.04 11.76
C ASN A 227 -29.60 24.48 12.91
N LEU A 228 -28.40 24.95 12.59
CA LEU A 228 -27.47 25.46 13.59
C LEU A 228 -27.99 26.78 14.20
N HIS A 229 -28.07 26.83 15.53
CA HIS A 229 -28.47 28.00 16.29
C HIS A 229 -27.30 28.51 17.14
N ILE A 230 -26.90 29.76 16.90
CA ILE A 230 -25.92 30.47 17.72
C ILE A 230 -26.68 31.14 18.88
N PRO A 231 -26.39 30.79 20.16
CA PRO A 231 -27.02 31.43 21.30
C PRO A 231 -26.84 32.95 21.24
N THR A 232 -27.91 33.71 21.50
CA THR A 232 -27.88 35.19 21.41
C THR A 232 -26.91 35.80 22.42
N SER A 233 -26.75 35.17 23.59
CA SER A 233 -25.76 35.50 24.60
C SER A 233 -24.33 35.36 24.08
N LEU A 234 -24.05 34.39 23.20
CA LEU A 234 -22.73 34.19 22.60
C LEU A 234 -22.27 35.41 21.77
N ASN A 235 -23.21 36.11 21.13
CA ASN A 235 -22.90 37.35 20.40
C ASN A 235 -22.52 38.52 21.33
N ALA A 236 -22.84 38.42 22.62
CA ALA A 236 -22.49 39.42 23.63
C ALA A 236 -21.19 39.07 24.38
N HIS A 237 -20.58 37.89 24.14
CA HIS A 237 -19.29 37.55 24.73
C HIS A 237 -18.18 38.43 24.13
N THR A 238 -17.35 39.03 25.00
CA THR A 238 -16.22 39.86 24.55
C THR A 238 -15.03 39.05 24.08
N ASN A 239 -14.90 37.81 24.59
CA ASN A 239 -13.69 36.99 24.45
C ASN A 239 -13.90 35.76 23.54
N ILE A 240 -15.12 35.51 23.05
CA ILE A 240 -15.43 34.38 22.16
C ILE A 240 -16.01 34.92 20.87
N GLN A 241 -15.33 34.67 19.75
CA GLN A 241 -15.78 34.97 18.41
C GLN A 241 -16.07 33.65 17.69
N VAL A 242 -17.11 33.63 16.86
CA VAL A 242 -17.51 32.44 16.10
C VAL A 242 -17.73 32.81 14.64
N SER A 243 -17.13 32.04 13.74
CA SER A 243 -17.43 32.08 12.31
C SER A 243 -17.88 30.71 11.83
N ILE A 244 -18.96 30.68 11.05
CA ILE A 244 -19.54 29.46 10.49
C ILE A 244 -19.23 29.39 9.00
N TYR A 245 -18.67 28.27 8.59
CA TYR A 245 -18.39 27.94 7.20
C TYR A 245 -19.21 26.70 6.82
N LYS A 246 -19.68 26.64 5.57
CA LYS A 246 -20.50 25.52 5.09
C LYS A 246 -19.92 24.98 3.79
N ALA A 247 -19.81 23.65 3.71
CA ALA A 247 -19.43 22.93 2.50
C ALA A 247 -18.17 23.50 1.83
N LEU A 248 -17.13 23.79 2.62
CA LEU A 248 -15.86 24.26 2.07
C LEU A 248 -15.27 23.24 1.10
N ALA A 249 -14.71 23.73 0.00
CA ALA A 249 -13.91 22.90 -0.89
C ALA A 249 -12.67 22.37 -0.12
N PRO A 250 -12.10 21.21 -0.52
CA PRO A 250 -10.97 20.62 0.21
C PRO A 250 -9.79 21.58 0.42
N TYR A 251 -9.43 22.40 -0.57
CA TYR A 251 -8.35 23.38 -0.42
C TYR A 251 -8.68 24.47 0.59
N ASP A 252 -9.90 25.01 0.58
CA ASP A 252 -10.32 26.05 1.53
C ASP A 252 -10.42 25.50 2.95
N PHE A 253 -10.86 24.25 3.10
CA PHE A 253 -10.86 23.52 4.37
C PHE A 253 -9.45 23.42 4.94
N LEU A 254 -8.47 22.97 4.13
CA LEU A 254 -7.08 22.82 4.57
C LEU A 254 -6.41 24.18 4.83
N ASN A 255 -6.68 25.21 4.02
CA ASN A 255 -6.16 26.56 4.22
C ASN A 255 -6.67 27.17 5.53
N LEU A 256 -7.97 27.04 5.82
CA LEU A 256 -8.56 27.52 7.06
C LEU A 256 -8.04 26.75 8.28
N ALA A 257 -7.89 25.43 8.18
CA ALA A 257 -7.28 24.63 9.23
C ALA A 257 -5.83 25.09 9.50
N ALA A 258 -5.01 25.25 8.45
CA ALA A 258 -3.62 25.67 8.55
C ALA A 258 -3.41 27.09 9.12
N SER A 259 -4.45 27.94 9.11
CA SER A 259 -4.40 29.26 9.75
C SER A 259 -4.78 29.25 11.25
N CYS A 260 -5.15 28.09 11.80
CA CYS A 260 -5.56 27.95 13.20
C CYS A 260 -4.42 27.42 14.08
N ASP A 261 -4.43 27.79 15.36
CA ASP A 261 -3.46 27.31 16.35
C ASP A 261 -3.75 25.88 16.80
N TYR A 262 -5.03 25.57 17.07
CA TYR A 262 -5.48 24.28 17.56
C TYR A 262 -6.76 23.84 16.86
N ALA A 263 -7.13 22.56 16.99
CA ALA A 263 -8.37 22.05 16.45
C ALA A 263 -9.20 21.23 17.46
N ILE A 264 -10.52 21.26 17.28
CA ILE A 264 -11.46 20.29 17.85
C ILE A 264 -12.15 19.57 16.69
N SER A 265 -12.04 18.24 16.62
CA SER A 265 -12.60 17.50 15.49
C SER A 265 -13.16 16.12 15.87
N ALA A 266 -13.94 15.52 14.96
CA ALA A 266 -14.26 14.10 15.02
C ALA A 266 -13.09 13.25 14.51
N GLY A 267 -13.02 11.98 14.94
CA GLY A 267 -11.92 11.06 14.59
C GLY A 267 -12.00 10.46 13.19
N GLY A 268 -12.48 11.19 12.19
CA GLY A 268 -12.60 10.75 10.80
C GLY A 268 -11.45 11.19 9.90
N GLY A 269 -11.75 11.41 8.61
CA GLY A 269 -10.76 11.92 7.64
C GLY A 269 -10.16 13.28 8.01
N SER A 270 -10.93 14.15 8.67
CA SER A 270 -10.47 15.47 9.15
C SER A 270 -9.35 15.35 10.19
N MET A 271 -9.41 14.37 11.10
CA MET A 271 -8.34 14.12 12.06
C MET A 271 -7.02 13.82 11.34
N LEU A 272 -7.05 12.99 10.29
CA LEU A 272 -5.88 12.66 9.50
C LEU A 272 -5.34 13.91 8.75
N GLU A 273 -6.21 14.76 8.25
CA GLU A 273 -5.81 16.02 7.61
C GLU A 273 -5.12 16.98 8.60
N LEU A 274 -5.65 17.10 9.83
CA LEU A 274 -5.07 17.92 10.89
C LEU A 274 -3.68 17.40 11.33
N ILE A 275 -3.53 16.07 11.45
CA ILE A 275 -2.23 15.44 11.73
C ILE A 275 -1.23 15.73 10.60
N ALA A 276 -1.67 15.70 9.33
CA ALA A 276 -0.82 16.01 8.19
C ALA A 276 -0.41 17.50 8.15
N LEU A 277 -1.29 18.40 8.57
CA LEU A 277 -1.04 19.84 8.73
C LEU A 277 -0.25 20.20 10.00
N LYS A 278 0.05 19.22 10.86
CA LYS A 278 0.77 19.40 12.13
C LYS A 278 0.02 20.27 13.14
N ILE A 279 -1.31 20.24 13.14
CA ILE A 279 -2.15 21.02 14.05
C ILE A 279 -2.47 20.19 15.30
N PRO A 280 -2.10 20.65 16.52
CA PRO A 280 -2.50 19.97 17.75
C PRO A 280 -4.02 19.95 17.88
N SER A 281 -4.56 18.74 18.04
CA SER A 281 -6.00 18.51 17.88
C SER A 281 -6.58 17.73 19.05
N ILE A 282 -7.75 18.17 19.50
CA ILE A 282 -8.60 17.46 20.46
C ILE A 282 -9.69 16.74 19.66
N ILE A 283 -9.70 15.41 19.76
CA ILE A 283 -10.53 14.54 18.93
C ILE A 283 -11.61 13.88 19.77
N ILE A 284 -12.85 13.92 19.26
CA ILE A 284 -14.02 13.29 19.87
C ILE A 284 -14.47 12.12 18.98
N GLU A 285 -14.76 10.99 19.61
CA GLU A 285 -15.36 9.85 18.92
C GLU A 285 -16.82 10.15 18.58
N SER A 286 -17.16 10.26 17.29
CA SER A 286 -18.54 10.47 16.83
C SER A 286 -19.19 9.21 16.24
N ALA A 287 -18.40 8.17 15.97
CA ALA A 287 -18.87 6.89 15.45
C ALA A 287 -17.94 5.74 15.89
N LEU A 288 -18.51 4.55 16.09
CA LEU A 288 -17.79 3.37 16.62
C LEU A 288 -16.59 2.94 15.77
N ASN A 289 -16.66 3.12 14.45
CA ASN A 289 -15.56 2.82 13.53
C ASN A 289 -14.34 3.74 13.71
N GLN A 290 -14.47 4.85 14.46
CA GLN A 290 -13.35 5.74 14.76
C GLN A 290 -12.55 5.29 15.98
N HIS A 291 -13.12 4.44 16.84
CA HIS A 291 -12.54 4.09 18.13
C HIS A 291 -11.10 3.59 18.03
N PHE A 292 -10.86 2.64 17.12
CA PHE A 292 -9.54 2.05 16.93
C PHE A 292 -8.52 3.11 16.49
N GLN A 293 -8.83 3.92 15.48
CA GLN A 293 -7.89 4.92 15.00
C GLN A 293 -7.63 6.04 16.00
N ILE A 294 -8.66 6.55 16.70
CA ILE A 294 -8.49 7.56 17.74
C ILE A 294 -7.55 7.03 18.83
N THR A 295 -7.77 5.79 19.28
CA THR A 295 -6.96 5.15 20.31
C THR A 295 -5.49 5.05 19.89
N GLN A 296 -5.23 4.57 18.68
CA GLN A 296 -3.87 4.38 18.18
C GLN A 296 -3.13 5.70 17.96
N TRP A 297 -3.81 6.73 17.45
CA TRP A 297 -3.22 8.06 17.26
C TRP A 297 -3.01 8.81 18.59
N ALA A 298 -3.87 8.61 19.59
CA ALA A 298 -3.68 9.15 20.93
C ALA A 298 -2.51 8.48 21.65
N GLN A 299 -2.35 7.15 21.52
CA GLN A 299 -1.20 6.41 22.06
C GLN A 299 0.13 6.82 21.41
N LYS A 300 0.09 7.21 20.13
CA LYS A 300 1.20 7.83 19.41
C LYS A 300 1.48 9.26 19.84
N GLU A 301 0.65 9.85 20.69
CA GLU A 301 0.72 11.24 21.11
C GLU A 301 0.64 12.21 19.92
N ALA A 302 -0.12 11.90 18.86
CA ALA A 302 -0.31 12.81 17.73
C ALA A 302 -1.59 13.66 17.88
N ILE A 303 -2.49 13.25 18.76
CA ILE A 303 -3.78 13.89 19.06
C ILE A 303 -4.12 13.70 20.54
N TYR A 304 -5.03 14.51 21.05
CA TYR A 304 -5.64 14.31 22.37
C TYR A 304 -7.05 13.75 22.22
N ALA A 305 -7.35 12.59 22.80
CA ALA A 305 -8.69 12.01 22.76
C ALA A 305 -9.56 12.58 23.90
N ALA A 306 -10.73 13.12 23.57
CA ALA A 306 -11.74 13.58 24.51
C ALA A 306 -13.03 12.77 24.37
N ASP A 307 -13.67 12.52 25.50
CA ASP A 307 -14.90 11.74 25.66
C ASP A 307 -16.18 12.55 25.37
N SER A 308 -16.10 13.88 25.43
CA SER A 308 -17.24 14.77 25.18
C SER A 308 -16.79 16.19 24.80
N ILE A 309 -17.72 17.00 24.30
CA ILE A 309 -17.52 18.44 24.05
C ILE A 309 -17.05 19.15 25.33
N SER A 310 -17.60 18.78 26.49
CA SER A 310 -17.25 19.41 27.77
C SER A 310 -15.80 19.12 28.15
N SER A 311 -15.38 17.87 27.99
CA SER A 311 -13.99 17.45 28.22
C SER A 311 -13.03 18.08 27.21
N ALA A 312 -13.46 18.21 25.96
CA ALA A 312 -12.67 18.87 24.92
C ALA A 312 -12.46 20.36 25.23
N LEU A 313 -13.52 21.11 25.57
CA LEU A 313 -13.43 22.52 25.95
C LEU A 313 -12.61 22.74 27.24
N LYS A 314 -12.72 21.81 28.20
CA LYS A 314 -11.89 21.84 29.41
C LYS A 314 -10.41 21.67 29.09
N THR A 315 -10.09 20.74 28.20
CA THR A 315 -8.71 20.49 27.73
C THR A 315 -8.18 21.69 26.97
N LEU A 316 -8.98 22.25 26.05
CA LEU A 316 -8.63 23.46 25.31
C LEU A 316 -8.34 24.63 26.26
N ARG A 317 -9.18 24.84 27.29
CA ARG A 317 -8.94 25.89 28.29
C ARG A 317 -7.61 25.71 29.01
N ALA A 318 -7.18 24.49 29.30
CA ALA A 318 -5.89 24.24 29.92
C ALA A 318 -4.72 24.49 28.97
N TRP A 319 -4.87 24.15 27.68
CA TRP A 319 -3.89 24.45 26.63
C TRP A 319 -3.67 25.96 26.45
N LEU A 320 -4.73 26.74 26.60
CA LEU A 320 -4.71 28.20 26.44
C LEU A 320 -4.30 28.96 27.70
N ALA A 321 -4.30 28.33 28.87
CA ALA A 321 -3.96 29.01 30.11
C ALA A 321 -2.52 29.55 30.05
N PRO A 322 -2.24 30.79 30.51
CA PRO A 322 -0.88 31.32 30.50
C PRO A 322 0.08 30.44 31.31
N ASN A 323 1.36 30.43 30.93
CA ASN A 323 2.42 29.79 31.71
C ASN A 323 2.69 30.67 32.94
N GLY A 324 1.99 30.41 34.04
CA GLY A 324 2.02 31.24 35.26
C GLY A 324 2.36 30.44 36.52
N GLN A 325 3.26 31.02 37.31
CA GLN A 325 3.98 30.48 38.47
C GLN A 325 3.11 29.75 39.51
N ASP A 326 3.68 28.64 40.00
CA ASP A 326 3.19 27.84 41.12
C ASP A 326 2.66 28.70 42.28
N THR A 327 1.35 28.62 42.50
CA THR A 327 0.81 28.80 43.84
C THR A 327 1.11 27.53 44.61
N GLN A 328 1.79 27.66 45.75
CA GLN A 328 2.45 26.60 46.54
C GLN A 328 1.54 25.49 47.12
N ILE A 329 0.30 25.34 46.63
CA ILE A 329 -0.60 24.25 47.02
C ILE A 329 -1.35 23.76 45.77
N PRO A 330 -0.98 22.61 45.17
CA PRO A 330 -1.66 22.12 43.99
C PRO A 330 -3.05 21.60 44.36
N THR A 331 -4.08 22.38 44.04
CA THR A 331 -5.45 21.88 44.01
C THR A 331 -5.60 20.83 42.90
N LYS A 332 -6.55 19.88 43.00
CA LYS A 332 -6.82 18.87 41.94
C LYS A 332 -6.97 19.49 40.53
N LYS A 333 -7.45 20.73 40.45
CA LYS A 333 -7.63 21.49 39.20
C LYS A 333 -6.30 21.96 38.61
N ALA A 334 -5.35 22.38 39.44
CA ALA A 334 -4.00 22.76 39.01
C ALA A 334 -3.22 21.55 38.46
N THR A 335 -3.31 20.39 39.12
CA THR A 335 -2.65 19.15 38.66
C THR A 335 -3.17 18.68 37.30
N GLN A 336 -4.47 18.83 37.03
CA GLN A 336 -5.06 18.49 35.73
C GLN A 336 -4.59 19.43 34.61
N ASN A 337 -4.50 20.73 34.87
CA ASN A 337 -4.01 21.69 33.87
C ASN A 337 -2.55 21.43 33.49
N ILE A 338 -1.70 21.09 34.45
CA ILE A 338 -0.29 20.71 34.21
C ILE A 338 -0.22 19.47 33.30
N ALA A 339 -1.01 18.44 33.61
CA ALA A 339 -1.03 17.22 32.80
C ALA A 339 -1.49 17.48 31.36
N GLN A 340 -2.49 18.35 31.17
CA GLN A 340 -3.02 18.72 29.85
C GLN A 340 -2.02 19.54 29.03
N LYS A 341 -1.27 20.47 29.66
CA LYS A 341 -0.18 21.19 29.00
C LYS A 341 0.97 20.28 28.61
N ALA A 342 1.39 19.38 29.51
CA ALA A 342 2.41 18.40 29.19
C ALA A 342 1.97 17.48 28.02
N ALA A 343 0.67 17.15 27.93
CA ALA A 343 0.14 16.41 26.79
C ALA A 343 0.21 17.22 25.49
N LEU A 344 -0.08 18.53 25.51
CA LEU A 344 0.08 19.40 24.36
C LEU A 344 1.54 19.42 23.87
N GLU A 345 2.50 19.61 24.77
CA GLU A 345 3.94 19.64 24.41
C GLU A 345 4.39 18.34 23.72
N ARG A 346 3.92 17.18 24.21
CA ARG A 346 4.18 15.87 23.58
C ARG A 346 3.52 15.75 22.21
N ILE A 347 2.31 16.30 22.05
CA ILE A 347 1.61 16.34 20.77
C ILE A 347 2.35 17.20 19.75
N GLU A 348 2.72 18.43 20.12
CA GLU A 348 3.47 19.34 19.26
C GLU A 348 4.82 18.71 18.84
N HIS A 349 5.54 18.13 19.80
CA HIS A 349 6.79 17.42 19.52
C HIS A 349 6.58 16.25 18.55
N THR A 350 5.58 15.40 18.78
CA THR A 350 5.28 14.27 17.89
C THR A 350 4.91 14.74 16.49
N LEU A 351 4.03 15.73 16.37
CA LEU A 351 3.59 16.26 15.09
C LEU A 351 4.78 16.83 14.30
N LEU A 352 5.72 17.50 14.96
CA LEU A 352 6.92 18.06 14.31
C LEU A 352 7.77 16.99 13.61
N TYR A 353 7.92 15.80 14.22
CA TYR A 353 8.85 14.77 13.75
C TYR A 353 8.20 13.57 13.05
N ILE A 354 6.87 13.42 13.14
CA ILE A 354 6.20 12.25 12.56
C ILE A 354 6.25 12.27 11.02
N SER A 355 6.68 11.14 10.46
CA SER A 355 6.73 10.90 9.02
C SER A 355 5.46 10.18 8.55
N LEU A 356 4.73 10.80 7.64
CA LEU A 356 3.40 10.36 7.19
C LEU A 356 3.42 10.03 5.70
N GLY A 357 2.70 8.98 5.31
CA GLY A 357 2.46 8.65 3.90
C GLY A 357 3.71 8.33 3.07
N THR A 358 4.85 8.05 3.70
CA THR A 358 6.15 7.88 3.03
C THR A 358 6.25 6.61 2.16
N LYS A 359 5.44 5.59 2.44
CA LYS A 359 5.44 4.30 1.74
C LYS A 359 4.31 4.15 0.72
N LEU A 360 3.14 4.76 0.93
CA LEU A 360 1.97 4.54 0.07
C LEU A 360 2.22 4.89 -1.41
N PRO A 361 2.75 6.08 -1.77
CA PRO A 361 3.02 6.41 -3.18
C PRO A 361 4.02 5.44 -3.83
N LEU A 362 5.03 5.00 -3.09
CA LEU A 362 6.01 4.03 -3.59
C LEU A 362 5.41 2.63 -3.75
N ALA A 363 4.56 2.20 -2.83
CA ALA A 363 3.87 0.93 -2.89
C ALA A 363 2.90 0.89 -4.08
N LEU A 364 2.11 1.95 -4.28
CA LEU A 364 1.25 2.12 -5.46
C LEU A 364 2.07 2.15 -6.75
N LYS A 365 3.16 2.92 -6.79
CA LYS A 365 4.08 2.94 -7.94
C LYS A 365 4.65 1.55 -8.21
N HIS A 366 5.08 0.79 -7.21
CA HIS A 366 5.59 -0.56 -7.42
C HIS A 366 4.52 -1.51 -7.91
N LEU A 367 3.30 -1.43 -7.38
CA LEU A 367 2.21 -2.29 -7.81
C LEU A 367 1.74 -1.97 -9.24
N ILE A 368 1.56 -0.68 -9.54
CA ILE A 368 1.00 -0.18 -10.81
C ILE A 368 2.08 -0.10 -11.90
N CYS A 369 3.31 0.30 -11.56
CA CYS A 369 4.42 0.35 -12.51
C CYS A 369 5.28 -0.91 -12.48
N ALA A 370 4.93 -1.93 -11.68
CA ALA A 370 5.48 -3.26 -11.91
C ALA A 370 5.22 -3.54 -13.37
N LYS A 371 6.30 -3.69 -14.15
CA LYS A 371 6.21 -4.42 -15.41
C LYS A 371 5.48 -5.70 -15.03
N ASP A 372 4.41 -6.04 -15.75
CA ASP A 372 3.89 -7.40 -15.72
C ASP A 372 5.13 -8.28 -15.75
N THR A 373 5.50 -8.88 -14.62
CA THR A 373 6.46 -9.95 -14.64
C THR A 373 5.63 -11.04 -15.26
N GLY A 374 5.65 -11.11 -16.59
CA GLY A 374 4.88 -12.03 -17.38
C GLY A 374 4.99 -13.38 -16.69
N ALA A 375 3.83 -13.99 -16.40
CA ALA A 375 3.80 -15.27 -15.74
C ALA A 375 4.82 -16.19 -16.43
N LEU A 376 5.67 -16.83 -15.64
CA LEU A 376 6.67 -17.75 -16.17
C LEU A 376 5.92 -18.86 -16.91
N GLN A 377 6.04 -18.90 -18.23
CA GLN A 377 5.43 -19.94 -19.05
C GLN A 377 6.41 -21.10 -19.20
N ALA A 378 5.95 -22.32 -18.93
CA ALA A 378 6.69 -23.55 -19.13
C ALA A 378 6.06 -24.32 -20.30
N ILE A 379 6.68 -24.23 -21.49
CA ILE A 379 6.20 -24.88 -22.70
C ILE A 379 6.81 -26.28 -22.75
N ASN A 380 5.99 -27.33 -22.70
CA ASN A 380 6.47 -28.71 -22.78
C ASN A 380 7.15 -28.96 -24.14
N PHE A 381 8.27 -29.68 -24.14
CA PHE A 381 8.99 -30.02 -25.37
C PHE A 381 8.15 -30.78 -26.39
N CYS A 382 7.14 -31.53 -25.95
CA CYS A 382 6.19 -32.22 -26.83
C CYS A 382 5.29 -31.26 -27.62
N ASP A 383 5.17 -30.00 -27.18
CA ASP A 383 4.27 -28.98 -27.72
C ASP A 383 5.02 -27.85 -28.46
N LEU A 384 6.34 -27.99 -28.66
CA LEU A 384 7.14 -26.96 -29.33
C LEU A 384 6.74 -26.83 -30.81
N ASN A 385 6.58 -25.58 -31.25
CA ASN A 385 6.54 -25.28 -32.68
C ASN A 385 7.96 -25.31 -33.29
N THR A 386 8.04 -25.25 -34.62
CA THR A 386 9.30 -25.31 -35.37
C THR A 386 10.32 -24.26 -34.93
N ASN A 387 9.88 -23.02 -34.68
CA ASN A 387 10.76 -21.92 -34.28
C ASN A 387 11.30 -22.13 -32.86
N GLN A 388 10.45 -22.57 -31.94
CA GLN A 388 10.84 -22.89 -30.57
C GLN A 388 11.81 -24.07 -30.52
N SER A 389 11.58 -25.10 -31.33
CA SER A 389 12.48 -26.25 -31.44
C SER A 389 13.86 -25.84 -31.97
N ALA A 390 13.91 -25.02 -33.03
CA ALA A 390 15.17 -24.49 -33.56
C ALA A 390 15.91 -23.62 -32.53
N LEU A 391 15.17 -22.81 -31.75
CA LEU A 391 15.74 -22.00 -30.68
C LEU A 391 16.31 -22.86 -29.54
N VAL A 392 15.62 -23.91 -29.13
CA VAL A 392 16.13 -24.86 -28.12
C VAL A 392 17.44 -25.47 -28.57
N LEU A 393 17.52 -25.92 -29.82
CA LEU A 393 18.74 -26.50 -30.39
C LEU A 393 19.88 -25.48 -30.46
N SER A 394 19.60 -24.24 -30.90
CA SER A 394 20.61 -23.19 -30.98
C SER A 394 21.16 -22.81 -29.60
N MET A 395 20.29 -22.69 -28.59
CA MET A 395 20.71 -22.47 -27.20
C MET A 395 21.55 -23.64 -26.66
N ARG A 396 21.14 -24.87 -26.97
CA ARG A 396 21.83 -26.07 -26.48
C ARG A 396 23.24 -26.24 -27.05
N ASN A 397 23.44 -25.85 -28.30
CA ASN A 397 24.74 -25.87 -28.98
C ASN A 397 25.57 -24.60 -28.75
N HIS A 398 25.03 -23.57 -28.11
CA HIS A 398 25.76 -22.34 -27.85
C HIS A 398 27.02 -22.63 -26.99
N PRO A 399 28.22 -22.08 -27.32
CA PRO A 399 29.48 -22.43 -26.64
C PRO A 399 29.49 -22.23 -25.12
N GLN A 400 28.71 -21.29 -24.60
CA GLN A 400 28.56 -21.06 -23.15
C GLN A 400 27.75 -22.16 -22.45
N VAL A 401 26.87 -22.86 -23.17
CA VAL A 401 26.04 -23.96 -22.66
C VAL A 401 26.74 -25.30 -22.94
N ALA A 402 27.10 -25.54 -24.20
CA ALA A 402 27.71 -26.77 -24.70
C ALA A 402 28.94 -27.24 -23.90
N ARG A 403 29.80 -26.31 -23.47
CA ARG A 403 31.02 -26.64 -22.70
C ARG A 403 30.73 -27.38 -21.39
N TYR A 404 29.56 -27.18 -20.80
CA TYR A 404 29.18 -27.80 -19.53
C TYR A 404 28.22 -28.99 -19.70
N MET A 405 28.01 -29.43 -20.94
CA MET A 405 27.12 -30.54 -21.24
C MET A 405 27.91 -31.81 -21.55
N TYR A 406 27.29 -32.98 -21.35
CA TYR A 406 27.95 -34.26 -21.61
C TYR A 406 28.28 -34.42 -23.10
N MET A 407 27.34 -34.06 -23.96
CA MET A 407 27.53 -33.98 -25.41
C MET A 407 27.67 -32.52 -25.83
N GLN A 408 28.83 -32.13 -26.38
CA GLN A 408 29.12 -30.72 -26.69
C GLN A 408 28.36 -30.22 -27.92
N ALA A 409 28.01 -31.10 -28.88
CA ALA A 409 27.28 -30.72 -30.08
C ALA A 409 26.15 -31.71 -30.37
N ILE A 410 24.97 -31.20 -30.72
CA ILE A 410 23.80 -31.96 -31.13
C ILE A 410 23.47 -31.58 -32.58
N SER A 411 23.38 -32.57 -33.47
CA SER A 411 22.95 -32.34 -34.85
C SER A 411 21.44 -32.13 -34.92
N GLN A 412 20.95 -31.48 -35.99
CA GLN A 412 19.51 -31.31 -36.20
C GLN A 412 18.75 -32.66 -36.21
N ASN A 413 19.33 -33.68 -36.83
CA ASN A 413 18.72 -35.02 -36.90
C ASN A 413 18.61 -35.65 -35.50
N ALA A 414 19.68 -35.61 -34.70
CA ALA A 414 19.65 -36.14 -33.33
C ALA A 414 18.65 -35.39 -32.43
N HIS A 415 18.52 -34.07 -32.61
CA HIS A 415 17.52 -33.26 -31.90
C HIS A 415 16.08 -33.66 -32.28
N ASN A 416 15.81 -33.86 -33.56
CA ASN A 416 14.50 -34.28 -34.04
C ASN A 416 14.14 -35.69 -33.54
N GLU A 417 15.09 -36.63 -33.58
CA GLU A 417 14.92 -37.98 -33.01
C GLU A 417 14.64 -37.93 -31.50
N PHE A 418 15.36 -37.08 -30.76
CA PHE A 418 15.14 -36.87 -29.33
C PHE A 418 13.72 -36.37 -29.04
N LEU A 419 13.22 -35.36 -29.76
CA LEU A 419 11.87 -34.85 -29.58
C LEU A 419 10.80 -35.89 -29.93
N ALA A 420 11.03 -36.71 -30.95
CA ALA A 420 10.12 -37.80 -31.32
C ALA A 420 10.05 -38.86 -30.22
N GLN A 421 11.19 -39.26 -29.64
CA GLN A 421 11.25 -40.21 -28.53
C GLN A 421 10.60 -39.68 -27.25
N LEU A 422 10.72 -38.37 -26.98
CA LEU A 422 10.19 -37.76 -25.76
C LEU A 422 8.66 -37.92 -25.64
N LYS A 423 7.94 -38.00 -26.76
CA LYS A 423 6.47 -38.14 -26.78
C LYS A 423 5.98 -39.46 -26.15
N SER A 424 6.79 -40.51 -26.17
CA SER A 424 6.45 -41.81 -25.58
C SER A 424 7.17 -42.08 -24.26
N GLU A 425 8.01 -41.16 -23.79
CA GLU A 425 8.82 -41.35 -22.59
C GLU A 425 8.15 -40.86 -21.31
N LYS A 426 8.16 -41.71 -20.27
CA LYS A 426 7.54 -41.39 -18.97
C LYS A 426 8.55 -40.99 -17.90
N THR A 427 9.84 -41.25 -18.14
CA THR A 427 10.92 -41.03 -17.17
C THR A 427 11.61 -39.68 -17.35
N LYS A 428 11.15 -38.87 -18.32
CA LYS A 428 11.78 -37.63 -18.75
C LYS A 428 10.72 -36.59 -19.11
N ILE A 429 10.91 -35.35 -18.64
CA ILE A 429 10.06 -34.21 -19.01
C ILE A 429 10.95 -32.99 -19.19
N TYR A 430 10.73 -32.24 -20.27
CA TYR A 430 11.53 -31.06 -20.64
C TYR A 430 10.61 -29.87 -20.92
N TRP A 431 11.05 -28.69 -20.50
CA TRP A 431 10.33 -27.44 -20.73
C TRP A 431 11.24 -26.35 -21.28
N LEU A 432 10.70 -25.58 -22.23
CA LEU A 432 11.22 -24.30 -22.64
C LEU A 432 10.52 -23.21 -21.82
N PHE A 433 11.30 -22.39 -21.11
CA PHE A 433 10.77 -21.34 -20.25
C PHE A 433 10.75 -19.99 -20.96
N GLN A 434 9.62 -19.30 -20.89
CA GLN A 434 9.43 -17.95 -21.40
C GLN A 434 8.95 -17.01 -20.29
N LYS A 435 9.49 -15.80 -20.23
CA LYS A 435 9.08 -14.73 -19.33
C LYS A 435 9.23 -13.39 -20.04
N ASP A 436 8.26 -12.48 -19.86
CA ASP A 436 8.27 -11.15 -20.48
C ASP A 436 8.46 -11.22 -22.02
N SER A 437 7.82 -12.22 -22.65
CA SER A 437 7.99 -12.57 -24.08
C SER A 437 9.39 -13.05 -24.50
N GLU A 438 10.32 -13.22 -23.56
CA GLU A 438 11.70 -13.66 -23.76
C GLU A 438 11.92 -15.10 -23.29
N TYR A 439 12.55 -15.94 -24.11
CA TYR A 439 12.89 -17.30 -23.72
C TYR A 439 14.10 -17.30 -22.79
N ILE A 440 13.94 -17.73 -21.54
CA ILE A 440 14.96 -17.59 -20.50
C ILE A 440 15.85 -18.82 -20.33
N GLY A 441 15.46 -19.97 -20.88
CA GLY A 441 16.24 -21.19 -20.83
C GLY A 441 15.39 -22.45 -20.85
N VAL A 442 16.01 -23.56 -20.49
CA VAL A 442 15.40 -24.90 -20.47
C VAL A 442 15.63 -25.54 -19.11
N GLY A 443 14.60 -26.24 -18.64
CA GLY A 443 14.64 -27.10 -17.46
C GLY A 443 14.14 -28.49 -17.82
N SER A 444 14.66 -29.51 -17.13
CA SER A 444 14.31 -30.90 -17.38
C SER A 444 14.35 -31.74 -16.12
N LEU A 445 13.42 -32.69 -16.02
CA LEU A 445 13.46 -33.80 -15.09
C LEU A 445 13.80 -35.06 -15.89
N SER A 446 14.76 -35.84 -15.41
CA SER A 446 15.15 -37.10 -16.02
C SER A 446 15.30 -38.20 -14.96
N ARG A 447 15.29 -39.45 -15.39
CA ARG A 447 15.33 -40.63 -14.50
C ARG A 447 14.25 -40.53 -13.41
N ILE A 448 13.07 -40.03 -13.76
CA ILE A 448 11.94 -39.87 -12.84
C ILE A 448 11.54 -41.27 -12.37
N ASN A 449 11.60 -41.46 -11.05
CA ASN A 449 11.15 -42.68 -10.41
C ASN A 449 10.07 -42.33 -9.40
N LEU A 450 8.81 -42.63 -9.75
CA LEU A 450 7.65 -42.34 -8.90
C LEU A 450 7.55 -43.31 -7.71
N ALA A 451 8.08 -44.53 -7.82
CA ALA A 451 8.06 -45.51 -6.75
C ALA A 451 9.05 -45.15 -5.63
N HIS A 452 10.25 -44.68 -6.00
CA HIS A 452 11.29 -44.24 -5.07
C HIS A 452 11.31 -42.72 -4.87
N LYS A 453 10.35 -42.01 -5.50
CA LYS A 453 10.10 -40.58 -5.34
C LYS A 453 11.35 -39.71 -5.56
N HIS A 454 12.07 -39.91 -6.66
CA HIS A 454 13.20 -39.06 -7.00
C HIS A 454 13.32 -38.77 -8.50
N ALA A 455 14.05 -37.71 -8.86
CA ALA A 455 14.41 -37.38 -10.23
C ALA A 455 15.72 -36.57 -10.29
N PHE A 456 16.27 -36.43 -11.49
CA PHE A 456 17.46 -35.63 -11.77
C PHE A 456 17.08 -34.35 -12.53
N ILE A 457 17.53 -33.19 -12.04
CA ILE A 457 17.31 -31.89 -12.67
C ILE A 457 18.45 -31.58 -13.65
N GLY A 458 18.08 -31.12 -14.84
CA GLY A 458 19.00 -30.47 -15.77
C GLY A 458 18.50 -29.07 -16.15
N ILE A 459 19.36 -28.04 -16.03
CA ILE A 459 19.03 -26.65 -16.36
C ILE A 459 20.13 -26.03 -17.23
N TYR A 460 19.73 -25.27 -18.25
CA TYR A 460 20.60 -24.26 -18.85
C TYR A 460 19.83 -22.98 -19.15
N ALA A 461 20.45 -21.84 -18.83
CA ALA A 461 19.89 -20.54 -19.13
C ALA A 461 20.17 -20.16 -20.59
N ASN A 462 19.25 -19.42 -21.22
CA ASN A 462 19.48 -18.83 -22.53
C ASN A 462 20.62 -17.80 -22.46
N PRO A 463 21.75 -18.00 -23.16
CA PRO A 463 22.87 -17.05 -23.13
C PRO A 463 22.56 -15.72 -23.83
N LEU A 464 21.58 -15.69 -24.73
CA LEU A 464 21.16 -14.49 -25.46
C LEU A 464 20.16 -13.64 -24.66
N SER A 465 19.60 -14.20 -23.60
CA SER A 465 18.61 -13.53 -22.78
C SER A 465 19.23 -12.51 -21.83
N GLN A 466 18.69 -11.30 -21.76
CA GLN A 466 19.14 -10.20 -20.90
C GLN A 466 18.53 -10.23 -19.49
N LEU A 467 17.54 -11.11 -19.27
CA LEU A 467 16.92 -11.27 -17.96
C LEU A 467 17.93 -11.81 -16.92
N SER A 468 17.84 -11.25 -15.71
CA SER A 468 18.62 -11.69 -14.55
C SER A 468 17.94 -12.86 -13.82
N HIS A 469 18.70 -13.62 -13.05
CA HIS A 469 18.21 -14.72 -12.20
C HIS A 469 17.45 -15.84 -12.93
N LYS A 470 17.66 -16.02 -14.24
CA LYS A 470 16.98 -17.03 -15.09
C LYS A 470 17.01 -18.43 -14.49
N GLY A 471 18.18 -18.89 -14.06
CA GLY A 471 18.36 -20.23 -13.48
C GLY A 471 17.55 -20.43 -12.19
N ALA A 472 17.44 -19.41 -11.33
CA ALA A 472 16.65 -19.50 -10.10
C ALA A 472 15.15 -19.58 -10.40
N GLN A 473 14.67 -18.85 -11.40
CA GLN A 473 13.26 -18.88 -11.82
C GLN A 473 12.89 -20.25 -12.40
N ILE A 474 13.75 -20.81 -13.27
CA ILE A 474 13.57 -22.16 -13.80
C ILE A 474 13.58 -23.18 -12.66
N LEU A 475 14.61 -23.16 -11.80
CA LEU A 475 14.74 -24.12 -10.70
C LEU A 475 13.54 -24.09 -9.74
N SER A 476 13.06 -22.90 -9.39
CA SER A 476 11.87 -22.76 -8.51
C SER A 476 10.62 -23.41 -9.09
N PHE A 477 10.38 -23.26 -10.40
CA PHE A 477 9.30 -23.99 -11.07
C PHE A 477 9.54 -25.51 -11.02
N MET A 478 10.76 -25.95 -11.32
CA MET A 478 11.11 -27.37 -11.36
C MET A 478 10.89 -28.04 -10.00
N GLU A 479 11.30 -27.39 -8.91
CA GLU A 479 11.08 -27.87 -7.54
C GLU A 479 9.60 -27.93 -7.19
N SER A 480 8.84 -26.86 -7.48
CA SER A 480 7.39 -26.81 -7.25
C SER A 480 6.65 -27.91 -8.01
N TYR A 481 7.01 -28.15 -9.26
CA TYR A 481 6.42 -29.22 -10.07
C TYR A 481 6.81 -30.61 -9.55
N ALA A 482 8.10 -30.84 -9.30
CA ALA A 482 8.60 -32.13 -8.83
C ALA A 482 8.01 -32.54 -7.48
N PHE A 483 8.01 -31.62 -6.51
CA PHE A 483 7.54 -31.91 -5.16
C PHE A 483 6.02 -31.83 -5.04
N GLY A 484 5.41 -30.77 -5.59
CA GLY A 484 3.98 -30.53 -5.48
C GLY A 484 3.15 -31.40 -6.42
N GLN A 485 3.51 -31.46 -7.71
CA GLN A 485 2.70 -32.15 -8.73
C GLN A 485 3.07 -33.63 -8.86
N LEU A 486 4.36 -33.98 -8.85
CA LEU A 486 4.81 -35.37 -8.96
C LEU A 486 4.94 -36.09 -7.61
N GLY A 487 4.88 -35.36 -6.48
CA GLY A 487 5.00 -35.95 -5.14
C GLY A 487 6.36 -36.60 -4.88
N LEU A 488 7.43 -36.09 -5.50
CA LEU A 488 8.78 -36.58 -5.28
C LEU A 488 9.28 -36.19 -3.88
N HIS A 489 10.27 -36.92 -3.37
CA HIS A 489 10.90 -36.68 -2.07
C HIS A 489 12.30 -36.06 -2.24
N THR A 490 13.06 -36.47 -3.26
CA THR A 490 14.42 -35.93 -3.50
C THR A 490 14.65 -35.53 -4.96
N LEU A 491 15.44 -34.48 -5.16
CA LEU A 491 15.93 -34.03 -6.46
C LEU A 491 17.44 -34.05 -6.49
N HIS A 492 18.00 -34.59 -7.56
CA HIS A 492 19.43 -34.80 -7.76
C HIS A 492 19.97 -33.97 -8.92
N ILE A 493 21.24 -33.59 -8.87
CA ILE A 493 21.92 -32.80 -9.89
C ILE A 493 23.31 -33.36 -10.13
N GLU A 494 23.66 -33.50 -11.41
CA GLU A 494 25.01 -33.82 -11.87
C GLU A 494 25.67 -32.53 -12.40
N VAL A 495 26.79 -32.13 -11.80
CA VAL A 495 27.52 -30.91 -12.18
C VAL A 495 28.98 -31.25 -12.44
N LEU A 496 29.53 -30.83 -13.58
CA LEU A 496 30.97 -30.93 -13.83
C LEU A 496 31.76 -30.20 -12.76
N TYR A 497 32.85 -30.83 -12.28
CA TYR A 497 33.67 -30.27 -11.20
C TYR A 497 34.22 -28.87 -11.48
N ASP A 498 34.52 -28.55 -12.74
CA ASP A 498 35.04 -27.26 -13.17
C ASP A 498 33.95 -26.18 -13.38
N ASN A 499 32.67 -26.53 -13.26
CA ASN A 499 31.57 -25.59 -13.36
C ASN A 499 31.26 -24.93 -12.00
N GLU A 500 32.24 -24.20 -11.47
CA GLU A 500 32.13 -23.55 -10.15
C GLU A 500 30.91 -22.64 -10.03
N ARG A 501 30.49 -22.02 -11.14
CA ARG A 501 29.31 -21.16 -11.18
C ARG A 501 28.04 -21.94 -10.86
N ALA A 502 27.86 -23.13 -11.43
CA ALA A 502 26.72 -23.99 -11.17
C ALA A 502 26.77 -24.56 -9.75
N ILE A 503 27.95 -24.99 -9.28
CA ILE A 503 28.15 -25.52 -7.91
C ILE A 503 27.72 -24.46 -6.87
N ARG A 504 28.24 -23.23 -7.00
CA ARG A 504 27.86 -22.11 -6.11
C ARG A 504 26.37 -21.75 -6.22
N PHE A 505 25.79 -21.86 -7.41
CA PHE A 505 24.37 -21.59 -7.62
C PHE A 505 23.51 -22.63 -6.87
N TYR A 506 23.74 -23.93 -7.07
CA TYR A 506 22.93 -24.96 -6.43
C TYR A 506 23.13 -25.01 -4.91
N THR A 507 24.35 -24.80 -4.42
CA THR A 507 24.62 -24.67 -2.98
C THR A 507 23.76 -23.57 -2.35
N ARG A 508 23.68 -22.41 -3.00
CA ARG A 508 22.83 -21.29 -2.53
C ARG A 508 21.34 -21.62 -2.55
N MET A 509 20.90 -22.49 -3.45
CA MET A 509 19.50 -22.92 -3.58
C MET A 509 19.13 -24.09 -2.65
N GLY A 510 20.06 -24.47 -1.75
CA GLY A 510 19.83 -25.50 -0.73
C GLY A 510 20.20 -26.91 -1.16
N TYR A 511 20.93 -27.10 -2.26
CA TYR A 511 21.47 -28.41 -2.63
C TYR A 511 22.75 -28.69 -1.87
N VAL A 512 22.91 -29.92 -1.40
CA VAL A 512 24.08 -30.39 -0.65
C VAL A 512 24.87 -31.36 -1.53
N GLU A 513 26.21 -31.27 -1.51
CA GLU A 513 27.07 -32.24 -2.17
C GLU A 513 26.95 -33.61 -1.50
N GLN A 514 26.60 -34.63 -2.28
CA GLN A 514 26.44 -36.01 -1.82
C GLN A 514 27.68 -36.87 -2.15
N GLY A 515 28.40 -36.54 -3.22
CA GLY A 515 29.56 -37.31 -3.65
C GLY A 515 30.10 -36.89 -5.00
N ARG A 516 31.08 -37.65 -5.49
CA ARG A 516 31.81 -37.36 -6.73
C ARG A 516 32.03 -38.63 -7.54
N LEU A 517 31.79 -38.52 -8.85
CA LEU A 517 32.12 -39.52 -9.84
C LEU A 517 33.46 -39.14 -10.48
N HIS A 518 34.50 -39.91 -10.16
CA HIS A 518 35.86 -39.66 -10.66
C HIS A 518 36.01 -40.07 -12.13
N HIS A 519 36.62 -39.20 -12.93
CA HIS A 519 36.91 -39.42 -14.35
C HIS A 519 35.67 -39.89 -15.15
N PHE A 520 34.49 -39.43 -14.76
CA PHE A 520 33.22 -39.93 -15.26
C PHE A 520 32.95 -39.56 -16.73
N ILE A 521 33.47 -38.40 -17.17
CA ILE A 521 33.25 -37.91 -18.53
C ILE A 521 34.55 -37.85 -19.28
N ALA A 522 34.58 -38.43 -20.49
CA ALA A 522 35.69 -38.34 -21.42
C ALA A 522 35.36 -37.33 -22.55
N ARG A 523 36.29 -36.42 -22.83
CA ARG A 523 36.18 -35.38 -23.87
C ARG A 523 37.41 -35.35 -24.75
N LYS A 524 37.23 -35.03 -26.03
CA LYS A 524 38.36 -34.79 -26.94
C LYS A 524 38.68 -33.30 -26.96
N GLU A 525 39.82 -32.92 -26.41
CA GLU A 525 40.34 -31.56 -26.43
C GLU A 525 41.71 -31.54 -27.12
N GLY A 526 41.85 -30.78 -28.21
CA GLY A 526 43.09 -30.74 -29.00
C GLY A 526 43.55 -32.10 -29.53
N GLY A 527 42.61 -33.02 -29.78
CA GLY A 527 42.91 -34.39 -30.23
C GLY A 527 43.28 -35.38 -29.12
N LYS A 528 43.37 -34.93 -27.85
CA LYS A 528 43.64 -35.80 -26.69
C LYS A 528 42.36 -36.08 -25.91
N LEU A 529 42.30 -37.26 -25.30
CA LEU A 529 41.20 -37.65 -24.42
C LEU A 529 41.47 -37.12 -23.01
N VAL A 530 40.58 -36.26 -22.52
CA VAL A 530 40.62 -35.66 -21.18
C VAL A 530 39.43 -36.20 -20.38
N TYR A 531 39.69 -36.57 -19.12
CA TYR A 531 38.65 -37.06 -18.22
C TYR A 531 38.30 -36.00 -17.18
N SER A 532 37.02 -35.87 -16.85
CA SER A 532 36.52 -34.89 -15.89
C SER A 532 35.61 -35.54 -14.85
N ASP A 533 35.72 -35.04 -13.62
CA ASP A 533 34.88 -35.44 -12.50
C ASP A 533 33.49 -34.80 -12.58
N VAL A 534 32.49 -35.49 -12.03
CA VAL A 534 31.13 -34.98 -11.84
C VAL A 534 30.77 -34.99 -10.36
N ILE A 535 30.35 -33.85 -9.85
CA ILE A 535 29.81 -33.68 -8.51
C ILE A 535 28.32 -34.04 -8.53
N LEU A 536 27.90 -34.85 -7.56
CA LEU A 536 26.51 -35.16 -7.28
C LEU A 536 26.02 -34.27 -6.15
N MET A 537 24.93 -33.57 -6.38
CA MET A 537 24.26 -32.75 -5.37
C MET A 537 22.79 -33.14 -5.27
N TYR A 538 22.18 -32.97 -4.10
CA TYR A 538 20.77 -33.29 -3.91
C TYR A 538 20.06 -32.31 -2.97
N LYS A 539 18.73 -32.31 -3.04
CA LYS A 539 17.83 -31.57 -2.15
C LYS A 539 16.63 -32.45 -1.80
N GLU A 540 16.22 -32.41 -0.54
CA GLU A 540 15.05 -33.13 -0.03
C GLU A 540 13.85 -32.17 0.10
N HIS A 541 12.64 -32.72 0.01
CA HIS A 541 11.42 -31.99 0.31
C HIS A 541 11.30 -31.77 1.83
N GLU A 542 11.13 -30.51 2.25
CA GLU A 542 10.94 -30.13 3.66
C GLU A 542 9.60 -30.60 4.26
#